data_AF-A0A937X495-F1
#
_entry.id   AF-A0A937X495-F1
#
_cell.length_a   1.000
_cell.length_b   1.000
_cell.length_c   1.000
_cell.angle_alpha   90.00
_cell.angle_beta   90.00
_cell.angle_gamma   90.00
#
_symmetry.space_group_name_H-M   'P 1'
#
loop_
_entity.id
_entity.type
_entity.pdbx_description
1 polymer ?
#
loop_
_entity_poly.entity_id
_entity_poly.type
_entity_poly.pdbx_seq_one_letter_code
_entity_poly.pdbx_strand_id
1 'polypeptide(L)'
;MFQARRLLFYTCASPLHLGAGTAIGAIDNPIQREVHSHFPLIAGSGLKGAVRHHLLESWRSQREDIDRIFGPETNASAHAGAIAFSDAVLVAFPVRSSARTFMYATSAYALGRLRRLADVANLALAWSVPEPEPDSAAVTS
;
A
#
# COMPACT_ATOMS: atom_id res chain seq x y z
N MET A 1 17.61 -10.72 -7.26
CA MET A 1 17.24 -9.77 -8.34
C MET A 1 15.87 -10.17 -8.88
N PHE A 2 14.94 -9.25 -9.14
CA PHE A 2 13.58 -9.57 -9.60
C PHE A 2 13.48 -9.61 -11.12
N GLN A 3 12.77 -10.59 -11.68
CA GLN A 3 12.52 -10.72 -13.12
C GLN A 3 11.44 -9.75 -13.64
N ALA A 4 10.46 -9.42 -12.79
CA ALA A 4 9.40 -8.48 -13.09
C ALA A 4 9.08 -7.63 -11.86
N ARG A 5 8.60 -6.41 -12.11
CA ARG A 5 8.12 -5.47 -11.09
C ARG A 5 6.77 -4.92 -11.54
N ARG A 6 5.85 -4.72 -10.61
CA ARG A 6 4.51 -4.20 -10.88
C ARG A 6 4.14 -3.20 -9.80
N LEU A 7 3.52 -2.10 -10.24
CA LEU A 7 2.92 -1.12 -9.35
C LEU A 7 1.44 -1.48 -9.17
N LEU A 8 0.99 -1.60 -7.93
CA LEU A 8 -0.37 -1.99 -7.57
C LEU A 8 -1.03 -0.83 -6.82
N PHE A 9 -2.26 -0.49 -7.22
CA PHE A 9 -3.08 0.47 -6.51
C PHE A 9 -4.16 -0.26 -5.75
N TYR A 10 -4.28 0.06 -4.46
CA TYR A 10 -5.32 -0.49 -3.60
C TYR A 10 -6.35 0.59 -3.31
N THR A 11 -7.61 0.29 -3.59
CA THR A 11 -8.75 1.14 -3.24
C THR A 11 -9.59 0.40 -2.21
N CYS A 12 -9.79 1.02 -1.06
CA CYS A 12 -10.60 0.46 -0.01
C CYS A 12 -12.09 0.59 -0.37
N ALA A 13 -12.76 -0.55 -0.59
CA ALA A 13 -14.22 -0.58 -0.81
C ALA A 13 -15.02 -0.38 0.49
N SER A 14 -14.40 -0.65 1.64
CA SER A 14 -14.93 -0.44 2.99
C SER A 14 -13.84 0.17 3.88
N PRO A 15 -14.19 0.75 5.04
CA PRO A 15 -13.19 1.17 6.02
C PRO A 15 -12.25 0.01 6.39
N LEU A 16 -10.94 0.24 6.25
CA LEU A 16 -9.92 -0.78 6.49
C LEU A 16 -9.16 -0.45 7.77
N HIS A 17 -9.14 -1.40 8.71
CA HIS A 17 -8.37 -1.29 9.95
C HIS A 17 -7.11 -2.15 9.89
N LEU A 18 -5.94 -1.51 9.94
CA LEU A 18 -4.64 -2.18 9.95
C LEU A 18 -4.01 -1.94 11.31
N GLY A 19 -4.17 -2.89 12.23
CA GLY A 19 -3.72 -2.71 13.61
C GLY A 19 -2.21 -2.45 13.70
N ALA A 20 -1.83 -1.42 14.45
CA ALA A 20 -0.43 -1.14 14.83
C ALA A 20 -0.07 -1.71 16.22
N GLY A 21 -0.91 -2.60 16.77
CA GLY A 21 -0.87 -3.02 18.16
C GLY A 21 -1.68 -2.06 19.05
N THR A 22 -1.45 -2.14 20.36
CA THR A 22 -2.04 -1.22 21.35
C THR A 22 -1.10 -0.06 21.60
N ALA A 23 -1.64 1.16 21.69
CA ALA A 23 -0.86 2.34 22.05
C ALA A 23 -1.38 2.94 23.36
N ILE A 24 -0.47 3.50 24.14
CA ILE A 24 -0.83 4.35 25.28
C ILE A 24 -1.17 5.72 24.70
N GLY A 25 -2.46 6.03 24.56
CA GLY A 25 -2.92 7.29 23.97
C GLY A 25 -4.44 7.41 23.96
N ALA A 26 -4.94 8.44 23.27
CA ALA A 26 -6.39 8.67 23.17
C ALA A 26 -7.13 7.64 22.30
N ILE A 27 -6.40 6.81 21.55
CA ILE A 27 -6.92 5.78 20.68
C ILE A 27 -6.31 4.45 21.12
N ASP A 28 -7.14 3.53 21.60
CA ASP A 28 -6.68 2.22 22.12
C ASP A 28 -6.01 1.37 21.03
N ASN A 29 -6.65 1.31 19.86
CA ASN A 29 -6.21 0.51 18.71
C ASN A 29 -5.96 1.42 17.50
N PRO A 30 -4.77 2.03 17.40
CA PRO A 30 -4.43 2.86 16.24
C PRO A 30 -4.17 2.01 14.99
N ILE A 31 -4.37 2.65 13.84
CA ILE A 31 -3.95 2.11 12.56
C ILE A 31 -2.43 2.27 12.34
N GLN A 32 -1.85 1.42 11.50
CA GLN A 32 -0.46 1.51 11.06
C GLN A 32 -0.18 2.84 10.35
N ARG A 33 0.94 3.45 10.73
CA ARG A 33 1.42 4.71 10.18
C ARG A 33 2.92 4.64 9.94
N GLU A 34 3.37 5.39 8.94
CA GLU A 34 4.80 5.61 8.73
C GLU A 34 5.39 6.47 9.84
N VAL A 35 6.58 6.12 10.32
CA VAL A 35 7.22 6.82 11.45
C VAL A 35 7.55 8.28 11.14
N HIS A 36 7.98 8.58 9.91
CA HIS A 36 8.51 9.90 9.54
C HIS A 36 7.44 10.87 8.99
N SER A 37 6.38 10.35 8.37
CA SER A 37 5.31 11.16 7.75
C SER A 37 3.99 11.11 8.52
N HIS A 38 3.85 10.12 9.42
CA HIS A 38 2.60 9.75 10.08
C HIS A 38 1.44 9.39 9.12
N PHE A 39 1.70 9.22 7.82
CA PHE A 39 0.67 8.80 6.86
C PHE A 39 0.23 7.37 7.13
N PRO A 40 -1.06 7.04 6.91
CA PRO A 40 -1.54 5.66 6.92
C PRO A 40 -0.67 4.77 6.03
N LEU A 41 -0.34 3.60 6.54
CA LEU A 41 0.52 2.61 5.88
C LEU A 41 -0.17 1.25 5.91
N ILE A 42 -0.06 0.48 4.83
CA ILE A 42 -0.28 -0.96 4.89
C ILE A 42 1.08 -1.66 4.80
N ALA A 43 1.50 -2.33 5.87
CA ALA A 43 2.73 -3.11 5.84
C ALA A 43 2.69 -4.21 4.77
N GLY A 44 3.78 -4.34 4.00
CA GLY A 44 3.89 -5.32 2.92
C GLY A 44 3.76 -6.76 3.40
N SER A 45 4.17 -7.04 4.65
CA SER A 45 3.95 -8.33 5.31
C SER A 45 2.47 -8.62 5.54
N GLY A 46 1.69 -7.62 5.97
CA GLY A 46 0.25 -7.74 6.15
C GLY A 46 -0.47 -7.98 4.82
N LEU A 47 -0.09 -7.25 3.76
CA LEU A 47 -0.61 -7.48 2.41
C LEU A 47 -0.27 -8.88 1.90
N LYS A 48 0.99 -9.28 2.00
CA LYS A 48 1.46 -10.60 1.58
C LYS A 48 0.68 -11.70 2.30
N GLY A 49 0.47 -11.57 3.61
CA GLY A 49 -0.29 -12.51 4.42
C GLY A 49 -1.76 -12.59 4.00
N ALA A 50 -2.43 -11.45 3.82
CA ALA A 50 -3.82 -11.40 3.41
C ALA A 50 -4.05 -12.02 2.01
N VAL A 51 -3.19 -11.69 1.04
CA VAL A 51 -3.26 -12.26 -0.31
C VAL A 51 -2.98 -13.77 -0.27
N ARG A 52 -1.94 -14.20 0.46
CA ARG A 52 -1.63 -15.63 0.61
C ARG A 52 -2.81 -16.41 1.19
N HIS A 53 -3.42 -15.89 2.26
CA HIS A 53 -4.58 -16.51 2.89
C HIS A 53 -5.75 -16.65 1.92
N HIS A 54 -6.09 -15.58 1.21
CA HIS A 54 -7.17 -15.60 0.22
C HIS A 54 -6.93 -16.62 -0.90
N LEU A 55 -5.68 -16.74 -1.38
CA LEU A 55 -5.33 -17.73 -2.39
C LEU A 55 -5.35 -19.16 -1.87
N LEU A 56 -4.96 -19.41 -0.61
CA LEU A 56 -5.10 -20.74 0.00
C LEU A 56 -6.56 -21.20 0.07
N GLU A 57 -7.48 -20.27 0.33
CA GLU A 57 -8.91 -20.56 0.36
C GLU A 57 -9.49 -20.79 -1.03
N SER A 58 -9.04 -20.00 -2.02
CA SER A 58 -9.59 -19.99 -3.37
C SER A 58 -8.98 -21.07 -4.28
N TRP A 59 -7.69 -21.39 -4.10
CA TRP A 59 -6.93 -22.35 -4.93
C TRP A 59 -6.54 -23.59 -4.13
N ARG A 60 -7.52 -24.23 -3.50
CA ARG A 60 -7.31 -25.31 -2.51
C ARG A 60 -6.45 -26.48 -3.01
N SER A 61 -6.44 -26.75 -4.32
CA SER A 61 -5.65 -27.83 -4.93
C SER A 61 -4.23 -27.41 -5.37
N GLN A 62 -3.84 -26.16 -5.21
CA GLN A 62 -2.58 -25.59 -5.74
C GLN A 62 -1.65 -25.11 -4.63
N ARG A 63 -1.65 -25.80 -3.47
CA ARG A 63 -0.82 -25.42 -2.31
C ARG A 63 0.67 -25.34 -2.64
N GLU A 64 1.18 -26.26 -3.47
CA GLU A 64 2.58 -26.23 -3.90
C GLU A 64 2.94 -24.94 -4.66
N ASP A 65 2.05 -24.46 -5.52
CA ASP A 65 2.27 -23.22 -6.27
C ASP A 65 2.21 -22.00 -5.35
N ILE A 66 1.31 -21.99 -4.38
CA ILE A 66 1.23 -20.95 -3.36
C ILE A 66 2.53 -20.92 -2.53
N ASP A 67 3.05 -22.08 -2.12
CA ASP A 67 4.30 -22.14 -1.35
C ASP A 67 5.50 -21.73 -2.21
N ARG A 68 5.54 -22.04 -3.51
CA ARG A 68 6.56 -21.50 -4.44
C ARG A 68 6.48 -19.98 -4.54
N ILE A 69 5.28 -19.41 -4.63
CA ILE A 69 5.07 -17.96 -4.77
C ILE A 69 5.41 -17.22 -3.47
N PHE A 70 4.87 -17.65 -2.33
CA PHE A 70 4.94 -16.90 -1.08
C PHE A 70 6.03 -17.40 -0.11
N GLY A 71 6.51 -18.62 -0.30
CA GLY A 71 7.36 -19.35 0.64
C GLY A 71 6.55 -20.35 1.48
N PRO A 72 7.19 -21.44 1.94
CA PRO A 72 6.55 -22.48 2.75
C PRO A 72 6.27 -22.02 4.20
N GLU A 73 5.23 -22.59 4.81
CA GLU A 73 4.79 -22.27 6.19
C GLU A 73 5.70 -22.85 7.28
N THR A 74 6.04 -24.14 7.19
CA THR A 74 6.56 -24.92 8.32
C THR A 74 8.04 -25.29 8.22
N ASN A 75 8.76 -24.77 7.23
CA ASN A 75 10.22 -24.91 7.14
C ASN A 75 10.80 -23.75 6.32
N ALA A 76 11.04 -22.62 6.97
CA ALA A 76 11.64 -21.42 6.35
C ALA A 76 13.03 -21.67 5.71
N SER A 77 13.65 -22.82 6.02
CA SER A 77 14.93 -23.29 5.48
C SER A 77 14.85 -23.99 4.12
N ALA A 78 13.65 -24.34 3.61
CA ALA A 78 13.52 -25.07 2.35
C ALA A 78 13.77 -24.16 1.12
N HIS A 79 13.02 -23.07 0.98
CA HIS A 79 13.25 -22.06 -0.04
C HIS A 79 12.52 -20.74 0.29
N ALA A 80 12.99 -19.64 -0.29
CA ALA A 80 12.30 -18.35 -0.23
C ALA A 80 11.09 -18.31 -1.19
N GLY A 81 10.16 -17.38 -0.95
CA GLY A 81 9.08 -17.08 -1.89
C GLY A 81 9.58 -16.31 -3.12
N ALA A 82 8.95 -16.55 -4.26
CA ALA A 82 9.28 -15.90 -5.53
C ALA A 82 8.87 -14.41 -5.62
N ILE A 83 7.96 -13.95 -4.76
CA ILE A 83 7.47 -12.55 -4.77
C ILE A 83 7.79 -11.78 -3.49
N ALA A 84 8.05 -10.47 -3.67
CA ALA A 84 8.24 -9.52 -2.59
C ALA A 84 7.18 -8.42 -2.66
N PHE A 85 6.54 -8.14 -1.53
CA PHE A 85 5.61 -7.03 -1.37
C PHE A 85 6.36 -5.87 -0.71
N SER A 86 6.27 -4.69 -1.31
CA SER A 86 6.58 -3.44 -0.61
C SER A 86 5.39 -3.03 0.24
N ASP A 87 5.61 -2.11 1.18
CA ASP A 87 4.50 -1.45 1.87
C ASP A 87 3.63 -0.68 0.86
N ALA A 88 2.31 -0.66 1.08
CA ALA A 88 1.42 0.19 0.32
C ALA A 88 1.29 1.55 1.00
N VAL A 89 1.63 2.57 0.24
CA VAL A 89 1.83 3.94 0.71
C VAL A 89 0.67 4.80 0.26
N LEU A 90 0.29 5.79 1.06
CA LEU A 90 -0.82 6.66 0.73
C LEU A 90 -0.53 7.49 -0.54
N VAL A 91 -1.39 7.35 -1.56
CA VAL A 91 -1.36 8.16 -2.79
C VAL A 91 -2.41 9.26 -2.73
N ALA A 92 -3.64 8.92 -2.36
CA ALA A 92 -4.73 9.89 -2.20
C ALA A 92 -5.68 9.44 -1.10
N PHE A 93 -6.25 10.41 -0.37
CA PHE A 93 -7.15 10.16 0.74
C PHE A 93 -8.51 10.84 0.49
N PRO A 94 -9.64 10.14 0.68
CA PRO A 94 -10.96 10.74 0.53
C PRO A 94 -11.21 11.72 1.69
N VAL A 95 -11.46 12.98 1.35
CA VAL A 95 -11.82 14.05 2.28
C VAL A 95 -13.19 14.61 1.96
N ARG A 96 -13.91 15.03 3.01
CA ARG A 96 -15.21 15.72 2.84
C ARG A 96 -15.00 17.00 2.03
N SER A 97 -15.91 17.25 1.09
CA SER A 97 -15.96 18.50 0.32
C SER A 97 -17.31 19.18 0.52
N SER A 98 -17.35 20.51 0.43
CA SER A 98 -18.59 21.29 0.40
C SER A 98 -19.17 21.41 -1.02
N ALA A 99 -18.33 21.26 -2.05
CA ALA A 99 -18.73 21.39 -3.46
C ALA A 99 -19.10 20.05 -4.12
N ARG A 100 -18.65 18.92 -3.56
CA ARG A 100 -18.96 17.55 -4.01
C ARG A 100 -19.16 16.65 -2.79
N THR A 101 -19.65 15.42 -2.98
CA THR A 101 -19.81 14.46 -1.87
C THR A 101 -18.51 14.24 -1.10
N PHE A 102 -17.41 14.02 -1.82
CA PHE A 102 -16.05 13.97 -1.30
C PHE A 102 -15.06 14.26 -2.44
N MET A 103 -13.79 14.49 -2.09
CA MET A 103 -12.70 14.64 -3.05
C MET A 103 -11.52 13.78 -2.60
N TYR A 104 -10.73 13.28 -3.56
CA TYR A 104 -9.45 12.65 -3.25
C TYR A 104 -8.38 13.72 -3.09
N ALA A 105 -7.92 13.94 -1.86
CA ALA A 105 -6.81 14.83 -1.57
C ALA A 105 -5.47 14.09 -1.70
N THR A 106 -4.46 14.76 -2.24
CA THR A 106 -3.08 14.28 -2.31
C THR A 106 -2.12 15.46 -2.03
N SER A 107 -0.82 15.20 -2.05
CA SER A 107 0.21 16.22 -1.87
C SER A 107 1.40 15.97 -2.78
N ALA A 108 2.21 17.00 -3.02
CA ALA A 108 3.49 16.88 -3.72
C ALA A 108 4.37 15.77 -3.11
N TYR A 109 4.35 15.63 -1.78
CA TYR A 109 5.05 14.57 -1.06
C TYR A 109 4.53 13.16 -1.43
N ALA A 110 3.21 12.94 -1.39
CA ALA A 110 2.61 11.64 -1.74
C ALA A 110 2.86 11.29 -3.23
N LEU A 111 2.69 12.26 -4.13
CA LEU A 111 2.93 12.09 -5.56
C LEU A 111 4.41 11.86 -5.90
N GLY A 112 5.34 12.53 -5.22
CA GLY A 112 6.77 12.29 -5.35
C GLY A 112 7.18 10.88 -4.91
N ARG A 113 6.52 10.34 -3.89
CA ARG A 113 6.71 8.95 -3.49
C ARG A 113 6.15 7.95 -4.48
N LEU A 114 4.96 8.20 -5.03
CA LEU A 114 4.41 7.41 -6.13
C LEU A 114 5.37 7.37 -7.32
N ARG A 115 5.94 8.52 -7.70
CA ARG A 115 6.95 8.60 -8.76
C ARG A 115 8.17 7.74 -8.47
N ARG A 116 8.72 7.81 -7.26
CA ARG A 116 9.85 6.96 -6.85
C ARG A 116 9.52 5.46 -6.94
N LEU A 117 8.31 5.06 -6.58
CA LEU A 117 7.86 3.66 -6.72
C LEU A 117 7.70 3.26 -8.20
N ALA A 118 7.19 4.16 -9.03
CA ALA A 118 7.11 3.95 -10.48
C ALA A 118 8.50 3.79 -11.10
N ASP A 119 9.48 4.59 -10.67
CA ASP A 119 10.88 4.49 -11.12
C ASP A 119 11.48 3.11 -10.76
N VAL A 120 11.26 2.63 -9.53
CA VAL A 120 11.67 1.28 -9.10
C VAL A 120 11.03 0.20 -9.99
N ALA A 121 9.77 0.41 -10.40
CA ALA A 121 9.04 -0.48 -11.29
C ALA A 121 9.39 -0.31 -12.78
N ASN A 122 10.30 0.61 -13.13
CA ASN A 122 10.65 0.99 -14.51
C ASN A 122 9.43 1.48 -15.33
N LEU A 123 8.53 2.22 -14.68
CA LEU A 123 7.34 2.80 -15.32
C LEU A 123 7.56 4.29 -15.60
N ALA A 124 7.41 4.69 -16.86
CA ALA A 124 7.45 6.10 -17.24
C ALA A 124 6.11 6.77 -16.90
N LEU A 125 6.15 7.82 -16.07
CA LEU A 125 4.99 8.65 -15.76
C LEU A 125 4.98 9.88 -16.66
N ALA A 126 3.83 10.15 -17.30
CA ALA A 126 3.66 11.27 -18.23
C ALA A 126 3.46 12.64 -17.56
N TRP A 127 3.52 12.70 -16.22
CA TRP A 127 3.26 13.92 -15.44
C TRP A 127 4.44 14.22 -14.49
N SER A 128 4.60 15.49 -14.14
CA SER A 128 5.54 15.97 -13.12
C SER A 128 4.84 16.13 -11.78
N VAL A 129 5.59 15.97 -10.69
CA VAL A 129 5.06 16.25 -9.35
C VAL A 129 4.70 17.73 -9.30
N PRO A 130 3.46 18.10 -8.95
CA PRO A 130 3.08 19.50 -8.86
C PRO A 130 3.73 20.17 -7.65
N GLU A 131 4.10 21.42 -7.80
CA GLU A 131 4.61 22.29 -6.74
C GLU A 131 3.61 23.42 -6.50
N PRO A 132 2.61 23.22 -5.62
CA PRO A 132 1.67 24.28 -5.29
C PRO A 132 2.38 25.39 -4.49
N GLU A 133 1.91 26.63 -4.67
CA GLU A 133 2.33 27.76 -3.85
C GLU A 133 2.06 27.47 -2.36
N PRO A 134 2.88 28.02 -1.43
CA PRO A 134 2.60 27.92 0.00
C PRO A 134 1.16 28.33 0.33
N ASP A 135 0.53 27.58 1.24
CA ASP A 135 -0.86 27.79 1.68
C ASP A 135 -1.93 27.73 0.56
N SER A 136 -1.60 27.13 -0.58
CA SER A 136 -2.53 26.93 -1.70
C SER A 136 -2.84 25.44 -1.93
N ALA A 137 -4.00 25.17 -2.53
CA ALA A 137 -4.38 23.84 -3.01
C ALA A 137 -4.98 23.94 -4.41
N ALA A 138 -4.50 23.11 -5.34
CA ALA A 138 -5.09 22.97 -6.66
C ALA A 138 -6.31 22.04 -6.57
N VAL A 139 -7.47 22.53 -7.02
CA VAL A 139 -8.70 21.75 -7.11
C VAL A 139 -9.01 21.54 -8.58
N THR A 140 -8.96 20.29 -9.03
CA THR A 140 -9.31 19.90 -10.40
C THR A 140 -10.78 19.48 -10.45
N SER A 141 -11.51 19.95 -11.47
CA SER A 141 -12.95 19.75 -11.64
C SER A 141 -13.32 18.38 -12.18
#